data_AF-A0A3B8X6E5-F1
#
_entry.id   AF-A0A3B8X6E5-F1
#
_cell.length_a   1.000
_cell.length_b   1.000
_cell.length_c   1.000
_cell.angle_alpha   90.00
_cell.angle_beta   90.00
_cell.angle_gamma   90.00
#
_symmetry.space_group_name_H-M   'P 1'
#
loop_
_entity.id
_entity.type
_entity.pdbx_description
1 polymer ?
#
loop_
_entity_poly.entity_id
_entity_poly.type
_entity_poly.pdbx_seq_one_letter_code
_entity_poly.pdbx_strand_id
1 'polypeptide(L)' 'MSRRSRRSSRSIREGTSRLAETFNRGTGRRKNAIARVRIQPGEGRVTVNDKDPLAYLGRRV' A
#
# COMPACT_ATOMS: atom_id res chain seq x y z
N MET A 1 -8.41 7.17 -58.08
CA MET A 1 -7.30 6.72 -57.19
C MET A 1 -7.52 7.40 -55.84
N SER A 2 -8.08 6.71 -54.83
CA SER A 2 -7.36 6.12 -53.68
C SER A 2 -6.73 7.17 -52.74
N ARG A 3 -6.86 7.18 -51.40
CA ARG A 3 -7.57 6.38 -50.38
C ARG A 3 -7.35 7.13 -49.04
N ARG A 4 -8.42 7.26 -48.24
CA ARG A 4 -8.43 7.01 -46.78
C ARG A 4 -7.79 8.06 -45.83
N SER A 5 -8.67 8.76 -45.12
CA SER A 5 -8.45 9.24 -43.76
C SER A 5 -7.83 8.16 -42.87
N ARG A 6 -6.68 8.43 -42.26
CA ARG A 6 -6.08 7.56 -41.24
C ARG A 6 -5.48 8.39 -40.10
N ARG A 7 -6.33 8.58 -39.10
CA ARG A 7 -6.07 8.49 -37.65
C ARG A 7 -4.73 9.02 -37.13
N SER A 8 -4.87 10.09 -36.34
CA SER A 8 -4.22 10.27 -35.05
C SER A 8 -3.68 8.97 -34.45
N SER A 9 -2.37 8.88 -34.32
CA SER A 9 -1.72 8.03 -33.33
C SER A 9 -0.59 8.82 -32.70
N ARG A 10 -0.95 9.86 -31.94
CA ARG A 10 -0.13 10.30 -30.80
C ARG A 10 0.04 9.05 -29.95
N SER A 11 1.23 8.44 -29.97
CA SER A 11 1.57 7.34 -29.10
C SER A 11 1.50 7.85 -27.67
N ILE A 12 0.38 7.54 -27.01
CA ILE A 12 0.23 7.79 -25.58
C ILE A 12 1.32 6.93 -24.93
N ARG A 13 2.30 7.60 -24.34
CA ARG A 13 3.27 6.98 -23.43
C ARG A 13 2.51 6.57 -22.16
N GLU A 14 1.76 5.48 -22.21
CA GLU A 14 1.19 4.85 -21.01
C GLU A 14 2.21 3.85 -20.45
N GLY A 15 3.31 4.39 -19.93
CA GLY A 15 4.10 3.68 -18.92
C GLY A 15 3.46 3.97 -17.58
N THR A 16 2.52 3.10 -17.19
CA THR A 16 1.85 2.98 -15.88
C THR A 16 2.31 4.00 -14.83
N SER A 17 1.43 4.94 -14.52
CA SER A 17 1.59 5.89 -13.43
C SER A 17 1.99 5.17 -12.15
N ARG A 18 3.00 5.73 -11.48
CA ARG A 18 3.29 5.47 -10.07
C ARG A 18 1.98 5.53 -9.28
N LEU A 19 1.39 4.38 -8.95
CA LEU A 19 0.54 4.27 -7.79
C LEU A 19 1.49 4.19 -6.59
N ALA A 20 2.14 5.30 -6.30
CA ALA A 20 2.82 5.48 -5.03
C ALA A 20 1.71 5.49 -3.98
N GLU A 21 1.33 4.30 -3.54
CA GLU A 21 0.38 4.14 -2.46
C GLU A 21 1.06 4.71 -1.22
N THR A 22 0.63 5.91 -0.85
CA THR A 22 1.17 6.62 0.31
C THR A 22 0.84 5.79 1.55
N PHE A 23 1.76 4.93 1.96
CA PHE A 23 1.64 4.20 3.21
C PHE A 23 1.61 5.20 4.35
N ASN A 24 0.55 5.18 5.14
CA ASN A 24 0.51 5.98 6.34
C ASN A 24 1.45 5.36 7.37
N ARG A 25 2.50 6.09 7.74
CA ARG A 25 3.45 5.68 8.77
C ARG A 25 3.00 6.21 10.12
N GLY A 26 3.04 5.34 11.12
CA GLY A 26 2.83 5.69 12.52
C GLY A 26 4.03 5.29 13.36
N THR A 27 4.34 6.09 14.36
CA THR A 27 5.27 5.73 15.44
C THR A 27 4.54 5.86 16.78
N GLY A 28 4.80 4.93 17.70
CA GLY A 28 4.24 4.94 19.04
C GLY A 28 5.33 4.70 20.07
N ARG A 29 5.31 5.42 21.19
CA ARG A 29 6.24 5.22 22.30
C ARG A 29 5.48 5.11 23.61
N ARG A 30 5.83 4.12 24.44
CA ARG A 30 5.35 4.00 25.83
C ARG A 30 6.48 3.55 26.73
N LYS A 31 6.83 4.37 27.73
CA LYS A 31 7.99 4.13 28.62
C LYS A 31 9.25 3.90 27.77
N ASN A 32 9.77 2.66 27.79
CA ASN A 32 10.96 2.24 27.05
C ASN A 32 10.63 1.53 25.72
N ALA A 33 9.35 1.26 25.43
CA ALA A 33 8.93 0.56 24.23
C ALA A 33 8.67 1.52 23.05
N ILE A 34 9.07 1.10 21.85
CA ILE A 34 8.86 1.82 20.59
C ILE A 34 8.15 0.88 19.60
N ALA A 35 7.08 1.38 18.98
CA ALA A 35 6.33 0.72 17.93
C ALA A 35 6.47 1.47 16.61
N ARG A 36 6.66 0.74 15.50
CA ARG A 36 6.73 1.28 14.15
C ARG A 36 5.65 0.61 13.31
N VAL A 37 4.75 1.42 12.75
CA VAL A 37 3.54 0.95 12.08
C VAL A 37 3.52 1.45 10.64
N ARG A 38 3.06 0.59 9.74
CA ARG A 38 2.79 0.90 8.34
C ARG A 38 1.35 0.50 8.06
N ILE A 39 0.55 1.43 7.55
CA ILE A 39 -0.84 1.20 7.18
C ILE A 39 -0.91 1.27 5.66
N GLN A 40 -1.39 0.19 5.05
CA GLN A 40 -1.70 0.09 3.63
C GLN A 40 -3.20 -0.21 3.49
N PRO A 41 -3.89 0.34 2.49
CA PRO A 41 -5.23 -0.14 2.14
C PRO A 41 -5.19 -1.62 1.73
N GLY A 42 -6.15 -2.43 2.19
CA GLY A 42 -6.19 -3.87 1.90
C GLY A 42 -7.16 -4.64 2.80
N GLU A 43 -6.97 -5.96 2.89
CA GLU A 43 -7.84 -6.92 3.59
C GLU A 43 -7.95 -6.73 5.13
N GLY A 44 -7.26 -5.73 5.69
CA GLY A 44 -7.32 -5.44 7.13
C GLY A 44 -6.55 -6.42 8.01
N ARG A 45 -5.69 -7.26 7.43
CA ARG A 45 -4.82 -8.17 8.18
C ARG A 45 -3.78 -7.39 9.00
N VAL A 46 -3.69 -7.68 10.29
CA VAL A 46 -2.73 -7.07 11.21
C VAL A 46 -1.77 -8.14 11.73
N THR A 47 -0.47 -7.85 11.70
CA THR A 47 0.59 -8.71 12.25
C THR A 47 1.55 -7.88 13.07
N VAL A 48 2.03 -8.43 14.18
CA VAL A 48 3.01 -7.76 15.05
C VAL A 48 4.23 -8.67 15.19
N ASN A 49 5.38 -8.24 14.64
CA ASN A 49 6.62 -9.03 14.64
C ASN A 49 6.39 -10.47 14.15
N ASP A 50 5.73 -10.61 13.01
CA ASP A 50 5.38 -11.89 12.36
C ASP A 50 4.46 -12.82 13.17
N LYS A 51 3.83 -12.29 14.22
CA LYS A 51 2.86 -13.01 15.05
C LYS A 51 1.46 -12.45 14.87
N ASP A 52 0.48 -13.32 15.10
CA ASP A 52 -0.92 -12.92 15.20
C ASP A 52 -1.12 -11.95 16.39
N PRO A 53 -1.97 -10.91 16.26
CA PRO A 53 -2.18 -9.94 17.32
C PRO A 53 -2.66 -10.57 18.63
N LEU A 54 -3.50 -11.61 18.58
CA LEU A 54 -4.01 -12.28 19.79
C LEU A 54 -2.89 -13.02 20.52
N ALA A 55 -2.00 -13.68 19.77
CA ALA A 55 -0.84 -14.37 20.33
C ALA A 55 0.20 -13.39 20.90
N TYR A 56 0.37 -12.21 20.28
CA TYR A 56 1.36 -11.22 20.71
C TYR A 56 0.89 -10.40 21.92
N LEU A 57 -0.37 -9.95 21.93
CA LEU A 57 -0.89 -9.05 22.95
C LEU A 57 -1.33 -9.75 24.23
N GLY A 58 -1.42 -11.08 24.23
CA GLY A 58 -1.59 -11.92 25.42
C GLY A 58 -2.89 -11.69 26.20
N ARG A 59 -3.82 -10.88 25.69
CA ARG A 59 -5.12 -10.66 26.33
C ARG A 59 -6.03 -11.83 25.98
N ARG A 60 -6.09 -12.80 26.88
CA ARG A 60 -7.13 -13.82 26.88
C ARG A 60 -8.45 -13.14 27.26
N VAL A 61 -9.38 -13.08 26.31
CA VAL A 61 -10.79 -12.75 26.57
C VAL A 61 -11.50 -13.96 27.15
#